data_AF-A0A6S7H5M5-F1
#
_entry.id   AF-A0A6S7H5M5-F1
#
_cell.length_a   1.000
_cell.length_b   1.000
_cell.length_c   1.000
_cell.angle_alpha   90.00
_cell.angle_beta   90.00
_cell.angle_gamma   90.00
#
_symmetry.space_group_name_H-M   'P 1'
#
loop_
_entity.id
_entity.type
_entity.pdbx_description
1 polymer ?
#
loop_
_entity_poly.entity_id
_entity_poly.type
_entity_poly.pdbx_seq_one_letter_code
_entity_poly.pdbx_strand_id
1 'polypeptide(L)'
;ELAYPGIFLDQKRPDEKQRLTRVHYSEKCKFELRRSDRRAAMCIENIFFKTKKMQMKLLLGQSQLAIRRCKMGNRTLTAGELKTPEGLTNLICHDEGYKFLRALRGSPPYFEKAKKDLFVMIRQLGPASLFCSFSSAETKWNHLLRILGKLVDHKDYSDEQLYM
;
A
#
# COMPACT_ATOMS: atom_id res chain seq x y z
N GLU A 1 9.53 18.12 -10.36
CA GLU A 1 8.92 18.98 -11.38
C GLU A 1 10.03 19.52 -12.27
N LEU A 2 10.97 20.30 -11.76
CA LEU A 2 12.19 20.68 -12.51
C LEU A 2 13.08 19.48 -12.93
N ALA A 3 13.03 18.38 -12.17
CA ALA A 3 13.70 17.12 -12.55
C ALA A 3 13.08 16.41 -13.77
N TYR A 4 11.93 16.87 -14.29
CA TYR A 4 11.24 16.27 -15.43
C TYR A 4 10.87 17.33 -16.47
N PRO A 5 11.88 17.94 -17.14
CA PRO A 5 11.69 19.05 -18.07
C PRO A 5 10.73 18.71 -19.21
N GLY A 6 10.82 17.51 -19.79
CA GLY A 6 9.94 17.07 -20.89
C GLY A 6 8.46 16.94 -20.53
N ILE A 7 8.12 16.85 -19.23
CA ILE A 7 6.74 16.77 -18.75
C ILE A 7 6.21 18.15 -18.37
N PHE A 8 7.05 18.98 -17.74
CA PHE A 8 6.65 20.25 -17.15
C PHE A 8 7.13 21.48 -17.93
N LEU A 9 7.77 21.29 -19.09
CA LEU A 9 8.28 22.36 -19.96
C LEU A 9 9.19 23.34 -19.21
N ASP A 10 10.02 22.82 -18.30
CA ASP A 10 10.86 23.61 -17.38
C ASP A 10 10.13 24.63 -16.49
N GLN A 11 8.81 24.55 -16.43
CA GLN A 11 8.00 25.41 -15.58
C GLN A 11 7.76 24.74 -14.23
N LYS A 12 8.25 25.39 -13.17
CA LYS A 12 7.87 25.06 -11.80
C LYS A 12 6.39 25.41 -11.60
N ARG A 13 5.63 24.55 -10.94
CA ARG A 13 4.28 24.93 -10.51
C ARG A 13 4.32 26.10 -9.51
N PRO A 14 3.30 26.97 -9.51
CA PRO A 14 3.20 28.04 -8.53
C PRO A 14 3.16 27.48 -7.12
N ASP A 15 3.84 28.19 -6.20
CA ASP A 15 3.92 27.80 -4.80
C ASP A 15 2.54 27.89 -4.12
N GLU A 16 2.37 27.19 -3.00
CA GLU A 16 1.07 27.07 -2.33
C GLU A 16 0.51 28.43 -1.89
N LYS A 17 1.38 29.40 -1.58
CA LYS A 17 1.02 30.79 -1.21
C LYS A 17 0.44 31.61 -2.36
N GLN A 18 0.74 31.24 -3.61
CA GLN A 18 0.32 31.97 -4.81
C GLN A 18 -1.00 31.43 -5.38
N ARG A 19 -1.58 30.39 -4.77
CA ARG A 19 -2.79 29.74 -5.27
C ARG A 19 -4.02 30.22 -4.52
N LEU A 20 -5.11 30.40 -5.26
CA LEU A 20 -6.43 30.70 -4.69
C LEU A 20 -6.93 29.56 -3.80
N THR A 21 -6.73 28.31 -4.23
CA THR A 21 -7.19 27.11 -3.52
C THR A 21 -6.03 26.23 -3.13
N ARG A 22 -6.06 25.76 -1.89
CA ARG A 22 -5.10 24.78 -1.37
C ARG A 22 -5.34 23.43 -2.05
N VAL A 23 -4.28 22.86 -2.63
CA VAL A 23 -4.34 21.54 -3.30
C VAL A 23 -3.33 20.60 -2.69
N HIS A 24 -3.81 19.47 -2.16
CA HIS A 24 -2.95 18.49 -1.54
C HIS A 24 -2.08 17.78 -2.59
N TYR A 25 -0.89 17.32 -2.18
CA TYR A 25 0.03 16.67 -3.11
C TYR A 25 -0.55 15.42 -3.78
N SER A 26 -1.35 14.64 -3.05
CA SER A 26 -2.05 13.48 -3.59
C SER A 26 -3.03 13.85 -4.71
N GLU A 27 -3.68 15.00 -4.62
CA GLU A 27 -4.61 15.48 -5.65
C GLU A 27 -3.85 15.88 -6.91
N LYS A 28 -2.68 16.51 -6.75
CA LYS A 28 -1.77 16.80 -7.87
C LYS A 28 -1.37 15.50 -8.60
N CYS A 29 -0.98 14.47 -7.85
CA CYS A 29 -0.65 13.15 -8.43
C CYS A 29 -1.85 12.51 -9.13
N LYS A 30 -3.03 12.50 -8.49
CA LYS A 30 -4.26 11.96 -9.09
C LYS A 30 -4.67 12.72 -10.36
N PHE A 31 -4.49 14.04 -10.38
CA PHE A 31 -4.77 14.86 -11.55
C PHE A 31 -3.81 14.50 -12.69
N GLU A 32 -2.51 14.43 -12.44
CA GLU A 32 -1.52 14.08 -13.47
C GLU A 32 -1.74 12.69 -14.08
N LEU A 33 -2.21 11.73 -13.29
CA LEU A 33 -2.52 10.39 -13.77
C LEU A 33 -3.81 10.32 -14.62
N ARG A 34 -4.75 11.25 -14.40
CA ARG A 34 -6.08 11.26 -15.03
C ARG A 34 -6.25 12.31 -16.13
N ARG A 35 -5.29 13.21 -16.28
CA ARG A 35 -5.32 14.26 -17.30
C ARG A 35 -5.26 13.64 -18.69
N SER A 36 -5.92 14.26 -19.68
CA SER A 36 -5.87 13.84 -21.09
C SER A 36 -4.45 13.81 -21.65
N ASP A 37 -3.60 14.73 -21.19
CA ASP A 37 -2.16 14.69 -21.48
C ASP A 37 -1.50 13.56 -20.70
N ARG A 38 -1.08 12.52 -21.44
CA ARG A 38 -0.54 11.27 -20.91
C ARG A 38 0.94 11.33 -20.56
N ARG A 39 1.69 12.38 -20.90
CA ARG A 39 3.15 12.44 -20.67
C ARG A 39 3.53 12.15 -19.21
N ALA A 40 2.79 12.75 -18.28
CA ALA A 40 3.02 12.54 -16.84
C ALA A 40 2.63 11.14 -16.36
N ALA A 41 1.64 10.52 -16.99
CA ALA A 41 1.10 9.20 -16.66
C ALA A 41 1.84 8.04 -17.36
N MET A 42 2.61 8.33 -18.41
CA MET A 42 3.43 7.35 -19.13
C MET A 42 4.89 7.32 -18.63
N CYS A 43 5.36 8.39 -17.98
CA CYS A 43 6.70 8.43 -17.42
C CYS A 43 6.76 7.62 -16.10
N ILE A 44 7.39 6.45 -16.19
CA ILE A 44 7.53 5.50 -15.09
C ILE A 44 8.34 6.10 -13.93
N GLU A 45 9.47 6.79 -14.20
CA GLU A 45 10.30 7.34 -13.12
C GLU A 45 9.53 8.40 -12.32
N ASN A 46 8.76 9.24 -13.01
CA ASN A 46 7.93 10.26 -12.39
C ASN A 46 6.85 9.67 -11.48
N ILE A 47 6.23 8.54 -11.89
CA ILE A 47 5.25 7.82 -11.09
C ILE A 47 5.89 7.25 -9.81
N PHE A 48 7.02 6.57 -9.94
CA PHE A 48 7.72 6.00 -8.79
C PHE A 48 8.22 7.08 -7.83
N PHE A 49 8.80 8.16 -8.36
CA PHE A 49 9.21 9.31 -7.57
C PHE A 49 8.05 9.91 -6.77
N LYS A 50 6.91 10.16 -7.42
CA LYS A 50 5.69 10.67 -6.77
C LYS A 50 5.15 9.72 -5.71
N THR A 51 5.17 8.43 -6.00
CA THR A 51 4.75 7.38 -5.07
C THR A 51 5.62 7.38 -3.83
N LYS A 52 6.95 7.37 -4.00
CA LYS A 52 7.91 7.45 -2.90
C LYS A 52 7.74 8.73 -2.09
N LYS A 53 7.59 9.87 -2.75
CA LYS A 53 7.33 11.16 -2.10
C LYS A 53 6.02 11.16 -1.29
N MET A 54 4.98 10.52 -1.81
CA MET A 54 3.69 10.38 -1.11
C MET A 54 3.83 9.49 0.14
N GLN A 55 4.53 8.36 0.03
CA GLN A 55 4.85 7.49 1.16
C GLN A 55 5.67 8.22 2.22
N MET A 56 6.70 8.98 1.83
CA MET A 56 7.52 9.76 2.77
C MET A 56 6.71 10.84 3.49
N LYS A 57 5.80 11.53 2.79
CA LYS A 57 4.90 12.50 3.42
C LYS A 57 3.95 11.86 4.43
N LEU A 58 3.40 10.68 4.10
CA LEU A 58 2.56 9.91 4.99
C LEU A 58 3.33 9.49 6.25
N LEU A 59 4.53 8.95 6.07
CA LEU A 59 5.42 8.57 7.18
C LEU A 59 5.70 9.76 8.09
N LEU A 60 6.12 10.90 7.54
CA LEU A 60 6.39 12.10 8.32
C LEU A 60 5.17 12.54 9.14
N GLY A 61 3.98 12.55 8.54
CA GLY A 61 2.74 12.92 9.23
C GLY A 61 2.39 11.96 10.37
N GLN A 62 2.50 10.64 10.14
CA GLN A 62 2.21 9.63 11.16
C GLN A 62 3.26 9.64 12.28
N SER A 63 4.55 9.81 11.96
CA SER A 63 5.60 9.93 12.98
C SER A 63 5.39 11.16 13.86
N GLN A 64 4.98 12.30 13.29
CA GLN A 64 4.65 13.49 14.08
C GLN A 64 3.45 13.24 15.02
N LEU A 65 2.42 12.54 14.55
CA LEU A 65 1.28 12.15 15.39
C LEU A 65 1.69 11.20 16.51
N ALA A 66 2.53 10.21 16.22
CA ALA A 66 3.05 9.28 17.22
C ALA A 66 3.85 10.01 18.31
N ILE A 67 4.78 10.89 17.91
CA ILE A 67 5.55 11.72 18.86
C ILE A 67 4.62 12.56 19.73
N ARG A 68 3.58 13.18 19.14
CA ARG A 68 2.59 13.95 19.91
C ARG A 68 1.83 13.10 20.93
N ARG A 69 1.45 11.87 20.57
CA ARG A 69 0.77 10.94 21.49
C ARG A 69 1.69 10.48 22.61
N CYS A 70 2.94 10.17 22.32
CA CYS A 70 3.93 9.78 23.33
C CYS A 70 4.19 10.91 24.36
N LYS A 71 4.06 12.18 23.97
CA LYS A 71 4.18 13.33 24.89
C LYS A 71 3.04 13.46 25.89
N MET A 72 1.91 12.79 25.68
CA MET A 72 0.70 12.96 26.48
C MET A 72 0.80 12.30 27.88
N GLY A 73 1.79 11.44 28.10
CA GLY A 73 2.09 10.83 29.40
C GLY A 73 3.29 11.46 30.10
N ASN A 74 3.17 12.71 30.58
CA ASN A 74 4.13 13.45 31.43
C ASN A 74 5.63 13.48 31.03
N ARG A 75 6.03 12.91 29.89
CA ARG A 75 7.41 12.88 29.40
C ARG A 75 7.51 13.70 28.12
N THR A 76 8.26 14.79 28.17
CA THR A 76 8.55 15.63 27.01
C THR A 76 9.69 15.03 26.20
N LEU A 77 9.36 14.26 25.16
CA LEU A 77 10.36 13.77 24.19
C LEU A 77 11.06 14.94 23.49
N THR A 78 12.35 15.10 23.75
CA THR A 78 13.20 16.14 23.16
C THR A 78 13.98 15.61 21.96
N ALA A 79 14.30 16.46 20.99
CA ALA A 79 15.06 16.05 19.80
C ALA A 79 16.45 15.46 20.13
N GLY A 80 17.05 15.85 21.28
CA GLY A 80 18.29 15.27 21.78
C GLY A 80 18.14 13.81 22.22
N GLU A 81 17.05 13.48 22.92
CA GLU A 81 16.77 12.11 23.37
C GLU A 81 16.53 11.17 22.19
N LEU A 82 15.88 11.65 21.13
CA LEU A 82 15.63 10.87 19.91
C LEU A 82 16.90 10.58 19.09
N LYS A 83 17.99 11.33 19.30
CA LYS A 83 19.29 11.05 18.67
C LYS A 83 20.02 9.90 19.35
N THR A 84 19.69 9.61 20.61
CA THR A 84 20.26 8.47 21.32
C THR A 84 19.64 7.18 20.82
N PRO A 85 20.42 6.10 20.63
CA PRO A 85 19.88 4.82 20.20
C PRO A 85 18.85 4.27 21.20
N GLU A 86 19.04 4.54 22.49
CA GLU A 86 18.14 4.13 23.59
C GLU A 86 16.79 4.85 23.56
N GLY A 87 16.79 6.17 23.30
CA GLY A 87 15.55 6.93 23.11
C GLY A 87 14.78 6.48 21.87
N LEU A 88 15.50 6.10 20.81
CA LEU A 88 14.91 5.58 19.58
C LEU A 88 14.31 4.18 19.76
N THR A 89 15.03 3.26 20.40
CA THR A 89 14.52 1.90 20.68
C THR A 89 13.31 1.95 21.59
N ASN A 90 13.34 2.76 22.65
CA ASN A 90 12.18 2.95 23.52
C ASN A 90 10.97 3.50 22.74
N LEU A 91 11.17 4.45 21.83
CA LEU A 91 10.08 4.95 20.98
C LEU A 91 9.54 3.90 20.01
N ILE A 92 10.41 3.10 19.39
CA ILE A 92 10.02 2.03 18.46
C ILE A 92 9.27 0.91 19.18
N CYS A 93 9.76 0.53 20.37
CA CYS A 93 9.18 -0.51 21.22
C CYS A 93 7.92 -0.05 21.95
N HIS A 94 7.64 1.26 22.00
CA HIS A 94 6.34 1.75 22.41
C HIS A 94 5.26 1.38 21.39
N ASP A 95 4.12 0.92 21.89
CA ASP A 95 2.95 0.55 21.08
C ASP A 95 2.52 1.63 20.08
N GLU A 96 2.62 2.91 20.44
CA GLU A 96 2.30 4.01 19.52
C GLU A 96 3.34 4.16 18.40
N GLY A 97 4.60 3.82 18.68
CA GLY A 97 5.67 3.62 17.71
C GLY A 97 5.37 2.48 16.74
N TYR A 98 4.97 1.32 17.26
CA TYR A 98 4.60 0.20 16.39
C TYR A 98 3.34 0.49 15.56
N LYS A 99 2.33 1.15 16.16
CA LYS A 99 1.06 1.46 15.49
C LYS A 99 1.19 2.51 14.37
N PHE A 100 2.16 3.44 14.42
CA PHE A 100 2.30 4.45 13.35
C PHE A 100 2.56 3.80 11.98
N LEU A 101 3.23 2.65 11.96
CA LEU A 101 3.57 1.92 10.74
C LEU A 101 2.35 1.26 10.06
N ARG A 102 1.17 1.21 10.71
CA ARG A 102 -0.07 0.67 10.09
C ARG A 102 -0.46 1.39 8.81
N ALA A 103 -0.09 2.66 8.65
CA ALA A 103 -0.36 3.43 7.44
C ALA A 103 0.58 3.06 6.27
N LEU A 104 1.74 2.47 6.56
CA LEU A 104 2.71 2.06 5.55
C LEU A 104 2.34 0.68 5.03
N ARG A 105 1.88 0.61 3.78
CA ARG A 105 1.58 -0.66 3.11
C ARG A 105 2.83 -1.54 3.06
N GLY A 106 2.68 -2.80 3.46
CA GLY A 106 3.78 -3.77 3.51
C GLY A 106 4.55 -3.80 4.83
N SER A 107 4.23 -2.94 5.80
CA SER A 107 4.80 -3.04 7.14
C SER A 107 4.19 -4.22 7.92
N PRO A 108 4.92 -4.81 8.90
CA PRO A 108 4.34 -5.82 9.78
C PRO A 108 3.00 -5.42 10.44
N PRO A 109 2.84 -4.22 11.03
CA PRO A 109 1.55 -3.82 11.61
C PRO A 109 0.45 -3.55 10.59
N TYR A 110 0.79 -3.21 9.34
CA TYR A 110 -0.19 -3.15 8.25
C TYR A 110 -0.79 -4.54 7.97
N PHE A 111 0.05 -5.57 7.87
CA PHE A 111 -0.41 -6.94 7.66
C PHE A 111 -1.14 -7.52 8.86
N GLU A 112 -0.70 -7.20 10.08
CA GLU A 112 -1.39 -7.61 11.29
C GLU A 112 -2.83 -7.05 11.32
N LYS A 113 -3.00 -5.76 10.96
CA LYS A 113 -4.33 -5.15 10.83
C LYS A 113 -5.16 -5.86 9.77
N ALA A 114 -4.62 -6.04 8.55
CA ALA A 114 -5.34 -6.69 7.46
C ALA A 114 -5.78 -8.12 7.84
N LYS A 115 -4.94 -8.87 8.56
CA LYS A 115 -5.27 -10.20 9.08
C LYS A 115 -6.44 -10.16 10.06
N LYS A 116 -6.43 -9.21 11.01
CA LYS A 116 -7.53 -9.05 11.98
C LYS A 116 -8.83 -8.67 11.29
N ASP A 117 -8.78 -7.71 10.37
CA ASP A 117 -9.95 -7.28 9.58
C ASP A 117 -10.53 -8.47 8.78
N LEU A 118 -9.66 -9.31 8.21
CA LEU A 118 -10.09 -10.54 7.51
C LEU A 118 -10.80 -11.53 8.45
N PHE A 119 -10.27 -11.81 9.63
CA PHE A 119 -10.94 -12.70 10.60
C PHE A 119 -12.28 -12.14 11.07
N VAL A 120 -12.39 -10.83 11.25
CA VAL A 120 -13.66 -10.16 11.57
C VAL A 120 -14.64 -10.32 10.41
N MET A 121 -14.21 -10.12 9.17
CA MET A 121 -15.05 -10.33 7.98
C MET A 121 -15.53 -11.77 7.89
N ILE A 122 -14.66 -12.76 8.09
CA ILE A 122 -15.04 -14.18 8.06
C ILE A 122 -16.08 -14.50 9.15
N ARG A 123 -15.93 -13.92 10.35
CA ARG A 123 -16.88 -14.11 11.45
C ARG A 123 -18.23 -13.46 11.17
N GLN A 124 -18.25 -12.28 10.54
CA GLN A 124 -19.47 -11.49 10.33
C GLN A 124 -20.23 -11.88 9.06
N LEU A 125 -19.51 -12.08 7.96
CA LEU A 125 -20.07 -12.32 6.62
C LEU A 125 -20.07 -13.81 6.27
N GLY A 126 -19.38 -14.64 7.05
CA GLY A 126 -19.15 -16.04 6.72
C GLY A 126 -17.90 -16.23 5.84
N PRO A 127 -17.62 -17.49 5.45
CA PRO A 127 -16.48 -17.79 4.58
C PRO A 127 -16.63 -17.08 3.22
N ALA A 128 -15.53 -16.57 2.68
CA ALA A 128 -15.54 -15.91 1.38
C ALA A 128 -15.85 -16.94 0.28
N SER A 129 -17.00 -16.79 -0.38
CA SER A 129 -17.32 -17.55 -1.59
C SER A 129 -16.68 -16.88 -2.80
N LEU A 130 -15.63 -17.51 -3.35
CA LEU A 130 -15.02 -17.08 -4.61
C LEU A 130 -15.75 -17.77 -5.77
N PHE A 131 -16.55 -17.00 -6.53
CA PHE A 131 -17.08 -17.46 -7.80
C PHE A 131 -16.07 -17.16 -8.89
N CYS A 132 -15.44 -18.21 -9.41
CA CYS A 132 -14.59 -18.14 -10.59
C CYS A 132 -15.32 -18.82 -11.75
N SER A 133 -15.60 -18.05 -12.80
CA SER A 133 -16.11 -18.58 -14.06
C SER A 133 -14.92 -18.85 -14.97
N PHE A 134 -14.62 -20.12 -15.13
CA PHE A 134 -13.55 -20.61 -15.98
C PHE A 134 -14.05 -20.76 -17.42
N SER A 135 -13.26 -20.32 -18.40
CA SER A 135 -13.63 -20.41 -19.81
C SER A 135 -13.41 -21.84 -20.32
N SER A 136 -14.22 -22.31 -21.28
CA SER A 136 -14.09 -23.67 -21.86
C SER A 136 -12.73 -23.98 -22.50
N ALA A 137 -11.84 -22.98 -22.65
CA ALA A 137 -10.45 -23.18 -23.07
C ALA A 137 -9.54 -23.77 -21.96
N GLU A 138 -10.04 -23.91 -20.72
CA GLU A 138 -9.29 -24.40 -19.56
C GLU A 138 -9.20 -25.93 -19.46
N THR A 139 -9.78 -26.68 -20.38
CA THR A 139 -9.51 -28.12 -20.54
C THR A 139 -8.03 -28.43 -20.77
N LYS A 140 -7.20 -27.43 -21.09
CA LYS A 140 -5.74 -27.54 -21.21
C LYS A 140 -4.98 -27.45 -19.90
N TRP A 141 -5.63 -27.13 -18.77
CA TRP A 141 -5.00 -27.06 -17.45
C TRP A 141 -5.14 -28.37 -16.69
N ASN A 142 -4.36 -29.38 -17.10
CA ASN A 142 -4.36 -30.72 -16.50
C ASN A 142 -4.16 -30.71 -14.98
N HIS A 143 -3.36 -29.78 -14.46
CA HIS A 143 -3.18 -29.62 -13.02
C HIS A 143 -4.47 -29.22 -12.30
N LEU A 144 -5.29 -28.34 -12.90
CA LEU A 144 -6.58 -27.95 -12.35
C LEU A 144 -7.56 -29.12 -12.40
N LEU A 145 -7.61 -29.85 -13.52
CA LEU A 145 -8.47 -31.04 -13.68
C LEU A 145 -8.14 -32.13 -12.65
N ARG A 146 -6.85 -32.36 -12.35
CA ARG A 146 -6.43 -33.27 -11.28
C ARG A 146 -6.94 -32.83 -9.91
N ILE A 147 -6.82 -31.54 -9.58
CA ILE A 147 -7.31 -31.01 -8.30
C ILE A 147 -8.83 -31.17 -8.21
N LEU A 148 -9.56 -30.86 -9.27
CA LEU A 148 -11.01 -30.99 -9.31
C LEU A 148 -11.46 -32.45 -9.18
N GLY A 149 -10.80 -33.37 -9.90
CA GLY A 149 -11.06 -34.80 -9.81
C GLY A 149 -10.79 -35.38 -8.42
N LYS A 150 -9.75 -34.89 -7.73
CA LYS A 150 -9.49 -35.24 -6.32
C LYS A 150 -10.55 -34.68 -5.38
N LEU A 151 -11.00 -33.46 -5.64
CA LEU A 151 -11.90 -32.73 -4.76
C LEU A 151 -13.35 -33.22 -4.88
N VAL A 152 -13.82 -33.50 -6.10
CA VAL A 152 -15.21 -33.86 -6.41
C VAL A 152 -15.38 -35.38 -6.51
N ASP A 153 -14.49 -36.05 -7.24
CA ASP A 153 -14.63 -37.49 -7.56
C ASP A 153 -13.77 -38.40 -6.67
N HIS A 154 -12.92 -37.81 -5.80
CA HIS A 154 -11.96 -38.52 -4.94
C HIS A 154 -11.05 -39.50 -5.71
N LYS A 155 -10.65 -39.14 -6.94
CA LYS A 155 -9.81 -39.96 -7.82
C LYS A 155 -8.55 -39.23 -8.27
N ASP A 156 -7.48 -40.00 -8.43
CA ASP A 156 -6.19 -39.54 -8.94
C ASP A 156 -6.10 -39.84 -10.44
N TYR A 157 -6.19 -38.79 -11.26
CA TYR A 157 -6.10 -38.90 -12.71
C TYR A 157 -4.65 -38.84 -13.19
N SER A 158 -4.21 -39.84 -13.95
CA SER A 158 -2.92 -39.84 -14.65
C SER A 158 -2.95 -38.90 -15.86
N ASP A 159 -1.78 -38.50 -16.35
CA ASP A 159 -1.70 -37.56 -17.49
C ASP A 159 -2.37 -38.14 -18.74
N GLU A 160 -2.25 -39.44 -18.96
CA GLU A 160 -2.87 -40.19 -20.07
C GLU A 160 -4.41 -40.16 -20.05
N GLN A 161 -5.01 -40.05 -18.87
CA GLN A 161 -6.48 -39.96 -18.72
C GLN A 161 -7.00 -38.53 -18.94
N LEU A 162 -6.10 -37.54 -18.93
CA LEU A 162 -6.42 -36.13 -19.09
C LEU A 162 -6.12 -35.62 -20.51
N TYR A 163 -5.19 -36.26 -21.23
CA TYR A 163 -4.92 -36.04 -22.64
C TYR A 163 -5.86 -36.89 -23.52
N MET A 164 -7.15 -36.55 -23.57
CA MET A 164 -8.08 -36.97 -24.64
C MET A 164 -8.30 -35.81 -25.60
#